data_AF-A0A9P0G647-F1
#
_entry.id   AF-A0A9P0G647-F1
#
_cell.length_a   1.000
_cell.length_b   1.000
_cell.length_c   1.000
_cell.angle_alpha   90.00
_cell.angle_beta   90.00
_cell.angle_gamma   90.00
#
_symmetry.space_group_name_H-M   'P 1'
#
loop_
_entity.id
_entity.type
_entity.pdbx_description
1 polymer ?
#
loop_
_entity_poly.entity_id
_entity_poly.type
_entity_poly.pdbx_seq_one_letter_code
_entity_poly.pdbx_strand_id
1 'polypeptide(L)'
;MCTIIYSAKMYAVSEQMQYDPVTIQKLERICIFNALIYIKVWLNAPKSVDAPANDLNLFHTLNFYAEIDREIAEAAQTVFHRHFWYLTEEVIPLALFSSRVSDSDKKKIATALLRNKSDTPLSKGTPVFPNLLKSTKLPQLVGPNSWLLFNVTGHKSSWLKKPTTAWADDAGFLELKKVV
;
A
#
# COMPACT_ATOMS: atom_id res chain seq x y z
N MET A 1 -8.22 -4.58 -16.35
CA MET A 1 -7.32 -4.21 -17.47
C MET A 1 -8.08 -3.91 -18.76
N CYS A 2 -8.91 -4.82 -19.29
CA CYS A 2 -9.64 -4.60 -20.55
C CYS A 2 -10.48 -3.31 -20.56
N THR A 3 -11.16 -2.99 -19.46
CA THR A 3 -12.00 -1.79 -19.34
C THR A 3 -11.20 -0.49 -19.48
N ILE A 4 -9.96 -0.44 -19.01
CA ILE A 4 -9.11 0.77 -19.04
C ILE A 4 -8.65 1.06 -20.47
N ILE A 5 -8.13 0.01 -21.13
CA ILE A 5 -7.73 0.11 -22.54
C ILE A 5 -8.93 0.45 -23.40
N TYR A 6 -10.10 -0.10 -23.09
CA TYR A 6 -11.34 0.19 -23.80
C TYR A 6 -11.78 1.65 -23.64
N SER A 7 -11.79 2.19 -22.42
CA SER A 7 -12.10 3.61 -22.17
C SER A 7 -11.13 4.54 -22.89
N ALA A 8 -9.83 4.22 -22.89
CA ALA A 8 -8.82 5.00 -23.62
C ALA A 8 -9.04 4.97 -25.13
N LYS A 9 -9.38 3.80 -25.69
CA LYS A 9 -9.73 3.67 -27.12
C LYS A 9 -10.98 4.45 -27.46
N MET A 10 -12.05 4.30 -26.67
CA MET A 10 -13.30 5.03 -26.85
C MET A 10 -13.09 6.55 -26.86
N TYR A 11 -12.22 7.05 -25.96
CA TYR A 11 -11.85 8.46 -25.95
C TYR A 11 -11.07 8.85 -27.22
N ALA A 12 -10.06 8.06 -27.61
CA ALA A 12 -9.22 8.36 -28.77
C ALA A 12 -9.99 8.40 -30.11
N VAL A 13 -11.07 7.61 -30.25
CA VAL A 13 -11.91 7.60 -31.45
C VAL A 13 -13.24 8.33 -31.26
N SER A 14 -13.39 9.15 -30.22
CA SER A 14 -14.68 9.72 -29.84
C SER A 14 -15.32 10.59 -30.93
N GLU A 15 -14.51 11.33 -31.68
CA GLU A 15 -14.96 12.14 -32.81
C GLU A 15 -15.49 11.27 -33.96
N GLN A 16 -14.79 10.18 -34.29
CA GLN A 16 -15.20 9.24 -35.34
C GLN A 16 -16.51 8.52 -34.98
N MET A 17 -16.69 8.23 -33.69
CA MET A 17 -17.88 7.58 -33.16
C MET A 17 -19.03 8.55 -32.88
N GLN A 18 -18.83 9.86 -33.11
CA GLN A 18 -19.82 10.92 -32.91
C GLN A 18 -20.45 10.89 -31.51
N TYR A 19 -19.64 10.63 -30.47
CA TYR A 19 -20.13 10.66 -29.10
C TYR A 19 -20.57 12.08 -28.69
N ASP A 20 -21.60 12.15 -27.85
CA ASP A 20 -22.05 13.42 -27.32
C ASP A 20 -20.99 14.02 -26.38
N PRO A 21 -20.96 15.36 -26.22
CA PRO A 21 -19.95 16.03 -25.41
C PRO A 21 -19.88 15.55 -23.95
N VAL A 22 -21.01 15.12 -23.36
CA VAL A 22 -21.04 14.64 -21.97
C VAL A 22 -20.34 13.29 -21.86
N THR A 23 -20.55 12.40 -22.83
CA THR A 23 -19.84 11.12 -22.91
C THR A 23 -18.33 11.33 -23.10
N ILE A 24 -17.93 12.26 -23.98
CA ILE A 24 -16.51 12.59 -24.20
C ILE A 24 -15.86 13.08 -22.90
N GLN A 25 -16.52 13.99 -22.18
CA GLN A 25 -16.01 14.51 -20.91
C GLN A 25 -15.86 13.39 -19.86
N LYS A 26 -16.83 12.47 -19.76
CA LYS A 26 -16.72 11.32 -18.83
C LYS A 26 -15.57 10.39 -19.20
N LEU A 27 -15.39 10.13 -20.50
CA LEU A 27 -14.27 9.32 -21.00
C LEU A 27 -12.92 9.98 -20.73
N GLU A 28 -12.82 11.29 -20.90
CA GLU A 28 -11.61 12.05 -20.56
C GLU A 28 -11.27 11.91 -19.07
N ARG A 29 -12.23 12.18 -18.19
CA ARG A 29 -12.05 12.11 -16.73
C ARG A 29 -11.53 10.74 -16.29
N ILE A 30 -12.13 9.65 -16.78
CA ILE A 30 -11.67 8.29 -16.43
C ILE A 30 -10.30 7.96 -17.04
N CYS A 31 -10.00 8.46 -18.24
CA CYS A 31 -8.68 8.28 -18.86
C CYS A 31 -7.58 8.98 -18.06
N ILE A 32 -7.83 10.22 -17.60
CA ILE A 32 -6.93 10.97 -16.73
C ILE A 32 -6.69 10.22 -15.42
N PHE A 33 -7.76 9.78 -14.75
CA PHE A 33 -7.64 8.99 -13.52
C PHE A 33 -6.81 7.72 -13.73
N ASN A 34 -7.10 6.98 -14.81
CA ASN A 34 -6.39 5.74 -15.11
C ASN A 34 -4.90 5.98 -15.35
N ALA A 35 -4.56 7.02 -16.13
CA ALA A 35 -3.19 7.36 -16.47
C ALA A 35 -2.39 7.83 -15.24
N LEU A 36 -2.99 8.69 -14.41
CA LEU A 36 -2.29 9.30 -13.26
C LEU A 36 -2.20 8.37 -12.05
N ILE A 37 -3.22 7.55 -11.82
CA ILE A 37 -3.37 6.79 -10.57
C ILE A 37 -3.38 5.29 -10.84
N TYR A 38 -4.42 4.77 -11.50
CA TYR A 38 -4.68 3.33 -11.50
C TYR A 38 -3.53 2.54 -12.15
N ILE A 39 -3.05 2.95 -13.32
CA ILE A 39 -1.99 2.21 -14.05
C ILE A 39 -0.72 2.16 -13.20
N LYS A 40 -0.35 3.27 -12.54
CA LYS A 40 0.80 3.33 -11.65
C LYS A 40 0.65 2.35 -10.48
N VAL A 41 -0.51 2.31 -9.83
CA VAL A 41 -0.77 1.35 -8.74
C VAL A 41 -0.65 -0.09 -9.25
N TRP A 42 -1.32 -0.39 -10.37
CA TRP A 42 -1.34 -1.72 -10.95
C TRP A 42 0.05 -2.26 -11.28
N LEU A 43 0.90 -1.44 -11.91
CA LEU A 43 2.26 -1.83 -12.28
C LEU A 43 3.16 -2.10 -11.05
N ASN A 44 2.83 -1.52 -9.90
CA ASN A 44 3.59 -1.70 -8.66
C ASN A 44 3.03 -2.78 -7.72
N ALA A 45 1.83 -3.33 -8.02
CA ALA A 45 1.17 -4.35 -7.22
C ALA A 45 1.91 -5.71 -7.07
N PRO A 46 2.72 -6.20 -8.04
CA PRO A 46 3.32 -7.53 -7.94
C PRO A 46 4.33 -7.74 -6.81
N LYS A 47 4.83 -6.67 -6.18
CA LYS A 47 5.85 -6.75 -5.12
C LYS A 47 5.20 -6.68 -3.74
N SER A 48 5.09 -7.84 -3.08
CA SER A 48 4.57 -8.01 -1.70
C SER A 48 5.19 -7.03 -0.71
N VAL A 49 6.53 -6.93 -0.69
CA VAL A 49 7.27 -6.06 0.23
C VAL A 49 6.94 -4.57 0.07
N ASP A 50 6.57 -4.16 -1.14
CA ASP A 50 6.20 -2.78 -1.44
C ASP A 50 4.72 -2.50 -1.14
N ALA A 51 3.89 -3.53 -0.93
CA ALA A 51 2.45 -3.40 -0.82
C ALA A 51 2.00 -2.42 0.28
N PRO A 52 2.53 -2.45 1.52
CA PRO A 52 2.13 -1.47 2.55
C PRO A 52 2.43 -0.02 2.12
N ALA A 53 3.60 0.20 1.51
CA ALA A 53 4.00 1.53 1.06
C ALA A 53 3.17 2.00 -0.14
N ASN A 54 2.89 1.11 -1.09
CA ASN A 54 2.09 1.40 -2.27
C ASN A 54 0.65 1.74 -1.90
N ASP A 55 0.03 0.98 -1.02
CA ASP A 55 -1.35 1.17 -0.59
C ASP A 55 -1.51 2.44 0.23
N LEU A 56 -0.59 2.72 1.15
CA LEU A 56 -0.63 3.98 1.90
C LEU A 56 -0.39 5.18 0.97
N ASN A 57 0.52 5.05 0.00
CA ASN A 57 0.73 6.10 -0.99
C ASN A 57 -0.52 6.29 -1.88
N LEU A 58 -1.23 5.22 -2.24
CA LEU A 58 -2.49 5.31 -2.99
C LEU A 58 -3.55 6.05 -2.16
N PHE A 59 -3.69 5.74 -0.88
CA PHE A 59 -4.59 6.47 0.02
C PHE A 59 -4.30 7.99 -0.02
N HIS A 60 -3.03 8.37 0.14
CA HIS A 60 -2.63 9.78 0.07
C HIS A 60 -2.86 10.40 -1.31
N THR A 61 -2.57 9.66 -2.37
CA THR A 61 -2.76 10.12 -3.75
C THR A 61 -4.23 10.37 -4.05
N LEU A 62 -5.14 9.50 -3.60
CA LEU A 62 -6.58 9.69 -3.77
C LEU A 62 -7.10 10.88 -2.97
N ASN A 63 -6.59 11.10 -1.75
CA ASN A 63 -6.91 12.28 -0.95
C ASN A 63 -6.50 13.59 -1.63
N PHE A 64 -5.34 13.60 -2.30
CA PHE A 64 -4.88 14.74 -3.11
C PHE A 64 -5.71 14.89 -4.40
N TYR A 65 -5.97 13.78 -5.09
CA TYR A 65 -6.74 13.79 -6.34
C TYR A 65 -8.18 14.26 -6.15
N ALA A 66 -8.74 14.16 -4.94
CA ALA A 66 -10.05 14.71 -4.62
C ALA A 66 -10.13 16.24 -4.82
N GLU A 67 -9.00 16.96 -4.85
CA GLU A 67 -8.93 18.38 -5.19
C GLU A 67 -9.11 18.64 -6.69
N ILE A 68 -8.85 17.63 -7.54
CA ILE A 68 -8.97 17.70 -9.00
C ILE A 68 -10.33 17.15 -9.45
N ASP A 69 -10.67 15.95 -8.97
CA ASP A 69 -11.93 15.27 -9.28
C ASP A 69 -12.43 14.50 -8.06
N ARG A 70 -13.24 15.19 -7.25
CA ARG A 70 -13.78 14.64 -6.01
C ARG A 70 -14.64 13.40 -6.21
N GLU A 71 -15.47 13.40 -7.24
CA GLU A 71 -16.42 12.30 -7.50
C GLU A 71 -15.66 11.00 -7.80
N ILE A 72 -14.66 11.05 -8.68
CA ILE A 72 -13.84 9.88 -8.99
C ILE A 72 -12.99 9.48 -7.79
N ALA A 73 -12.41 10.44 -7.07
CA ALA A 73 -11.60 10.15 -5.88
C ALA A 73 -12.41 9.45 -4.78
N GLU A 74 -13.62 9.90 -4.49
CA GLU A 74 -14.51 9.30 -3.49
C GLU A 74 -14.98 7.90 -3.92
N ALA A 75 -15.32 7.71 -5.20
CA ALA A 75 -15.65 6.40 -5.75
C ALA A 75 -14.47 5.43 -5.65
N ALA A 76 -13.27 5.86 -6.03
CA ALA A 76 -12.05 5.06 -5.94
C ALA A 76 -11.69 4.74 -4.48
N GLN A 77 -11.83 5.69 -3.56
CA GLN A 77 -11.62 5.45 -2.14
C GLN A 77 -12.62 4.42 -1.59
N THR A 78 -13.89 4.50 -1.96
CA THR A 78 -14.92 3.54 -1.51
C THR A 78 -14.57 2.10 -1.90
N VAL A 79 -14.05 1.90 -3.11
CA VAL A 79 -13.55 0.59 -3.55
C VAL A 79 -12.27 0.22 -2.79
N PHE A 80 -11.32 1.14 -2.67
CA PHE A 80 -10.04 0.90 -2.04
C PHE A 80 -10.13 0.54 -0.56
N HIS A 81 -11.11 1.08 0.20
CA HIS A 81 -11.38 0.70 1.59
C HIS A 81 -11.63 -0.81 1.77
N ARG A 82 -12.11 -1.50 0.74
CA ARG A 82 -12.33 -2.96 0.76
C ARG A 82 -11.02 -3.76 0.58
N HIS A 83 -9.95 -3.06 0.24
CA HIS A 83 -8.64 -3.62 -0.09
C HIS A 83 -7.54 -3.21 0.91
N PHE A 84 -7.89 -2.72 2.11
CA PHE A 84 -6.93 -2.29 3.15
C PHE A 84 -6.11 -3.43 3.79
N TRP A 85 -6.15 -4.64 3.23
CA TRP A 85 -5.42 -5.82 3.71
C TRP A 85 -3.92 -5.56 3.86
N TYR A 86 -3.30 -4.78 2.97
CA TYR A 86 -1.87 -4.49 3.05
C TYR A 86 -1.51 -3.38 4.06
N LEU A 87 -2.51 -2.77 4.68
CA LEU A 87 -2.36 -1.74 5.71
C LEU A 87 -2.70 -2.25 7.11
N THR A 88 -3.03 -3.54 7.26
CA THR A 88 -3.28 -4.14 8.57
C THR A 88 -1.96 -4.41 9.31
N GLU A 89 -2.03 -4.46 10.63
CA GLU A 89 -0.87 -4.62 11.50
C GLU A 89 0.02 -5.79 11.10
N GLU A 90 -0.57 -6.91 10.70
CA GLU A 90 0.08 -8.15 10.32
C GLU A 90 1.03 -7.98 9.11
N VAL A 91 0.70 -7.05 8.21
CA VAL A 91 1.35 -6.89 6.90
C VAL A 91 2.35 -5.74 6.88
N ILE A 92 2.18 -4.74 7.75
CA ILE A 92 3.13 -3.61 7.89
C ILE A 92 4.61 -4.04 8.00
N PRO A 93 4.99 -5.13 8.70
CA PRO A 93 6.39 -5.57 8.76
C PRO A 93 7.06 -5.83 7.41
N LEU A 94 6.29 -6.17 6.36
CA LEU A 94 6.83 -6.36 5.00
C LEU A 94 7.52 -5.09 4.48
N ALA A 95 7.06 -3.92 4.91
CA ALA A 95 7.61 -2.62 4.55
C ALA A 95 9.09 -2.45 4.94
N LEU A 96 9.59 -3.23 5.92
CA LEU A 96 11.00 -3.23 6.33
C LEU A 96 11.94 -3.67 5.20
N PHE A 97 11.45 -4.49 4.27
CA PHE A 97 12.21 -5.04 3.15
C PHE A 97 12.09 -4.22 1.87
N SER A 98 11.15 -3.27 1.82
CA SER A 98 10.93 -2.41 0.66
C SER A 98 12.05 -1.38 0.49
N SER A 99 12.46 -1.11 -0.75
CA SER A 99 13.32 0.02 -1.09
C SER A 99 12.57 1.35 -1.15
N ARG A 100 11.23 1.33 -1.11
CA ARG A 100 10.37 2.53 -1.15
C ARG A 100 10.19 3.19 0.21
N VAL A 101 10.54 2.47 1.28
CA VAL A 101 10.42 2.94 2.65
C VAL A 101 11.77 3.50 3.08
N SER A 102 11.77 4.74 3.54
CA SER A 102 12.98 5.42 4.02
C SER A 102 13.57 4.70 5.23
N ASP A 103 14.88 4.77 5.42
CA ASP A 103 15.54 4.21 6.61
C ASP A 103 15.02 4.82 7.91
N SER A 104 14.63 6.11 7.88
CA SER A 104 13.98 6.78 9.00
C SER A 104 12.67 6.11 9.38
N ASP A 105 11.82 5.80 8.40
CA ASP A 105 10.54 5.14 8.66
C ASP A 105 10.72 3.65 9.01
N LYS A 106 11.68 2.94 8.38
CA LYS A 106 12.05 1.58 8.79
C LYS A 106 12.49 1.52 10.25
N LYS A 107 13.33 2.47 10.68
CA LYS A 107 13.75 2.59 12.08
C LYS A 107 12.56 2.82 13.01
N LYS A 108 11.60 3.68 12.62
CA LYS A 108 10.39 3.91 13.41
C LYS A 108 9.50 2.67 13.48
N ILE A 109 9.31 1.95 12.36
CA ILE A 109 8.57 0.68 12.31
C ILE A 109 9.24 -0.34 13.24
N ALA A 110 10.56 -0.54 13.14
CA ALA A 110 11.31 -1.45 14.00
C ALA A 110 11.19 -1.07 15.50
N THR A 111 11.27 0.23 15.80
CA THR A 111 11.09 0.73 17.17
C THR A 111 9.67 0.46 17.69
N ALA A 112 8.65 0.68 16.87
CA ALA A 112 7.26 0.39 17.20
C ALA A 112 7.03 -1.12 17.41
N LEU A 113 7.64 -1.97 16.56
CA LEU A 113 7.59 -3.43 16.71
C LEU A 113 8.17 -3.88 18.05
N LEU A 114 9.37 -3.39 18.39
CA LEU A 114 10.03 -3.73 19.66
C LEU A 114 9.23 -3.26 20.88
N ARG A 115 8.54 -2.11 20.78
CA ARG A 115 7.67 -1.59 21.83
C ARG A 115 6.39 -2.40 22.01
N ASN A 116 5.80 -2.87 20.91
CA ASN A 116 4.57 -3.65 20.90
C ASN A 116 4.80 -5.16 21.07
N LYS A 117 6.04 -5.59 21.34
CA LYS A 117 6.34 -7.00 21.58
C LYS A 117 5.62 -7.46 22.85
N SER A 118 4.64 -8.33 22.68
CA SER A 118 3.87 -8.92 23.76
C SER A 118 4.01 -10.44 23.74
N ASP A 119 4.02 -11.05 24.92
CA ASP A 119 3.96 -12.51 25.09
C ASP A 119 2.53 -13.05 24.96
N THR A 120 1.54 -12.15 24.81
CA THR A 120 0.16 -12.55 24.56
C THR A 120 0.04 -13.26 23.21
N PRO A 121 -0.69 -14.39 23.14
CA PRO A 121 -0.99 -15.03 21.87
C PRO A 121 -1.62 -14.04 20.90
N LEU A 122 -1.15 -14.04 19.65
CA LEU A 122 -1.73 -13.20 18.61
C LEU A 122 -3.22 -13.52 18.44
N SER A 123 -4.00 -12.46 18.26
CA SER A 123 -5.42 -12.58 17.94
C SER A 123 -5.58 -13.39 16.65
N LYS A 124 -6.38 -14.47 16.71
CA LYS A 124 -6.76 -15.26 15.54
C LYS A 124 -8.10 -14.72 15.03
N GLY A 125 -8.18 -14.35 13.75
CA GLY A 125 -9.44 -13.90 13.17
C GLY A 125 -9.26 -13.09 11.90
N THR A 126 -10.35 -12.48 11.44
CA THR A 126 -10.34 -11.55 10.32
C THR A 126 -9.52 -10.30 10.69
N PRO A 127 -8.54 -9.89 9.86
CA PRO A 127 -7.79 -8.67 10.07
C PRO A 127 -8.72 -7.46 10.21
N VAL A 128 -8.37 -6.57 11.13
CA VAL A 128 -9.11 -5.32 11.35
C VAL A 128 -8.48 -4.24 10.49
N PHE A 129 -9.28 -3.61 9.63
CA PHE A 129 -8.78 -2.52 8.80
C PHE A 129 -8.53 -1.27 9.65
N PRO A 130 -7.41 -0.57 9.41
CA PRO A 130 -7.09 0.64 10.16
C PRO A 130 -7.99 1.80 9.74
N ASN A 131 -8.26 2.70 10.69
CA ASN A 131 -8.81 4.01 10.38
C ASN A 131 -7.67 4.94 9.96
N LEU A 132 -7.63 5.30 8.67
CA LEU A 132 -6.57 6.14 8.11
C LEU A 132 -6.95 7.62 8.17
N LEU A 133 -5.98 8.45 8.53
CA LEU A 133 -6.02 9.91 8.44
C LEU A 133 -5.11 10.36 7.29
N LYS A 134 -5.37 11.56 6.74
CA LYS A 134 -4.51 12.16 5.68
C LYS A 134 -3.04 12.28 6.09
N SER A 135 -2.74 12.33 7.39
CA SER A 135 -1.38 12.39 7.93
C SER A 135 -0.77 11.03 8.25
N THR A 136 -1.52 9.93 8.11
CA THR A 136 -1.09 8.60 8.53
C THR A 136 0.20 8.16 7.86
N LYS A 137 1.12 7.62 8.66
CA LYS A 137 2.40 7.04 8.23
C LYS A 137 2.48 5.57 8.63
N LEU A 138 3.24 4.78 7.88
CA LEU A 138 3.42 3.33 8.13
C LEU A 138 3.76 2.98 9.59
N PRO A 139 4.67 3.69 10.29
CA PRO A 139 5.00 3.34 11.67
C PRO A 139 3.82 3.41 12.64
N GLN A 140 2.78 4.19 12.32
CA GLN A 140 1.57 4.33 13.15
C GLN A 140 0.60 3.16 13.00
N LEU A 141 0.79 2.32 11.98
CA LEU A 141 -0.01 1.13 11.70
C LEU A 141 0.57 -0.13 12.35
N VAL A 142 1.64 -0.01 13.13
CA VAL A 142 2.24 -1.12 13.87
C VAL A 142 1.48 -1.32 15.18
N GLY A 143 1.04 -2.55 15.43
CA GLY A 143 0.38 -2.93 16.67
C GLY A 143 0.76 -4.36 17.11
N PRO A 144 0.02 -4.93 18.07
CA PRO A 144 0.32 -6.25 18.63
C PRO A 144 0.42 -7.36 17.57
N ASN A 145 -0.42 -7.32 16.53
CA ASN A 145 -0.46 -8.35 15.49
C ASN A 145 0.68 -8.22 14.47
N SER A 146 1.47 -7.14 14.50
CA SER A 146 2.64 -6.97 13.63
C SER A 146 3.77 -7.97 13.88
N TRP A 147 3.67 -8.80 14.91
CA TRP A 147 4.60 -9.91 15.14
C TRP A 147 4.24 -11.19 14.38
N LEU A 148 3.10 -11.23 13.66
CA LEU A 148 2.62 -12.43 12.96
C LEU A 148 3.66 -13.00 11.98
N LEU A 149 4.29 -12.15 11.17
CA LEU A 149 5.32 -12.57 10.20
C LEU A 149 6.45 -13.35 10.88
N PHE A 150 6.98 -12.82 11.99
CA PHE A 150 8.08 -13.45 12.73
C PHE A 150 7.65 -14.74 13.41
N ASN A 151 6.43 -14.78 13.96
CA ASN A 151 5.89 -15.95 14.65
C ASN A 151 5.61 -17.11 13.69
N VAL A 152 5.08 -16.82 12.49
CA VAL A 152 4.79 -17.84 11.47
C VAL A 152 6.06 -18.38 10.83
N THR A 153 7.02 -17.49 10.54
CA THR A 153 8.26 -17.88 9.85
C THR A 153 9.31 -18.47 10.79
N GLY A 154 9.19 -18.26 12.11
CA GLY A 154 10.17 -18.69 13.11
C GLY A 154 11.53 -17.99 13.03
N HIS A 155 11.67 -16.93 12.22
CA HIS A 155 12.93 -16.24 12.00
C HIS A 155 13.27 -15.29 13.16
N LYS A 156 14.57 -15.16 13.46
CA LYS A 156 15.06 -14.27 14.51
C LYS A 156 14.85 -12.79 14.12
N SER A 157 14.34 -12.01 15.06
CA SER A 157 14.10 -10.57 14.91
C SER A 157 15.15 -9.69 15.58
N SER A 158 16.27 -10.27 16.03
CA SER A 158 17.34 -9.55 16.76
C SER A 158 17.94 -8.39 15.98
N TRP A 159 17.90 -8.45 14.64
CA TRP A 159 18.38 -7.40 13.76
C TRP A 159 17.56 -6.11 13.85
N LEU A 160 16.29 -6.16 14.29
CA LEU A 160 15.47 -4.97 14.53
C LEU A 160 16.10 -3.98 15.52
N LYS A 161 16.99 -4.48 16.41
CA LYS A 161 17.71 -3.66 17.40
C LYS A 161 18.96 -2.98 16.80
N LYS A 162 19.42 -3.44 15.63
CA LYS A 162 20.60 -2.89 14.94
C LYS A 162 20.19 -1.65 14.13
N PRO A 163 21.13 -0.74 13.85
CA PRO A 163 20.92 0.33 12.86
C PRO A 163 20.49 -0.25 11.51
N THR A 164 19.61 0.45 10.79
CA THR A 164 19.08 0.02 9.48
C THR A 164 20.18 -0.22 8.45
N THR A 165 21.28 0.53 8.53
CA THR A 165 22.47 0.38 7.67
C THR A 165 23.16 -0.97 7.83
N ALA A 166 23.04 -1.62 8.99
CA ALA A 166 23.65 -2.90 9.29
C ALA A 166 22.76 -4.11 8.93
N TRP A 167 21.52 -3.88 8.47
CA TRP A 167 20.58 -4.97 8.15
C TRP A 167 20.98 -5.73 6.89
N ALA A 168 21.60 -5.06 5.92
CA ALA A 168 22.01 -5.68 4.66
C ALA A 168 23.03 -6.81 4.86
N ASP A 169 23.81 -6.76 5.94
CA ASP A 169 24.82 -7.76 6.30
C ASP A 169 24.35 -8.72 7.42
N ASP A 170 23.12 -8.55 7.93
CA ASP A 170 22.58 -9.41 8.99
C ASP A 170 21.98 -10.68 8.40
N ALA A 171 22.49 -11.84 8.84
CA ALA A 171 22.02 -13.14 8.37
C ALA A 171 20.51 -13.34 8.59
N GLY A 172 19.96 -12.95 9.75
CA GLY A 172 18.54 -13.13 10.05
C GLY A 172 17.63 -12.22 9.20
N PHE A 173 18.10 -11.01 8.88
CA PHE A 173 17.42 -10.15 7.93
C PHE A 173 17.43 -10.75 6.52
N LEU A 174 18.58 -11.22 6.05
CA LEU A 174 18.74 -11.82 4.72
C LEU A 174 17.95 -13.13 4.56
N GLU A 175 17.89 -13.96 5.60
CA GLU A 175 17.07 -15.17 5.61
C GLU A 175 15.59 -14.84 5.47
N LEU A 176 15.07 -13.95 6.31
CA LEU A 176 13.66 -13.56 6.25
C LEU A 176 13.33 -12.87 4.92
N LYS A 177 14.24 -12.04 4.38
CA LYS A 177 14.10 -11.38 3.08
C LYS A 177 13.91 -12.36 1.91
N LYS A 178 14.40 -13.60 2.01
CA LYS A 178 14.24 -14.61 0.94
C LYS A 178 12.82 -15.19 0.88
N VAL A 179 12.05 -15.06 1.97
CA VAL A 179 10.73 -15.68 2.13
C VAL A 179 9.59 -14.68 1.88
N VAL A 180 9.91 -13.37 1.86
CA VAL A 180 8.93 -12.26 1.74
C VAL A 180 8.95 -11.57 0.39
#